data_AF-A0A7V5K3H6-F1
#
_entry.id   AF-A0A7V5K3H6-F1
#
_cell.length_a   1.000
_cell.length_b   1.000
_cell.length_c   1.000
_cell.angle_alpha   90.00
_cell.angle_beta   90.00
_cell.angle_gamma   90.00
#
_symmetry.space_group_name_H-M   'P 1'
#
loop_
_entity.id
_entity.type
_entity.pdbx_description
1 polymer ?
#
loop_
_entity_poly.entity_id
_entity_poly.type
_entity_poly.pdbx_seq_one_letter_code
_entity_poly.pdbx_strand_id
1 'polypeptide(L)'
;MKVMAIMAHPDDAEVWAGGTLAKFTHMGHQAHIVVMTYEPHHLRGREAMEGARRLGCSVDLLGLPDTGVRDTDEAANRLVEILGIQVPQILILHNPDDTHPDHEAAFLLARRALI
;
A
#
# COMPACT_ATOMS: atom_id res chain seq x y z
N MET A 1 16.22 5.26 -6.13
CA MET A 1 15.33 5.70 -5.04
C MET A 1 14.41 4.54 -4.67
N LYS A 2 13.75 4.62 -3.52
CA LYS A 2 12.71 3.70 -3.05
C LYS A 2 11.41 4.48 -2.97
N VAL A 3 10.42 4.05 -3.74
CA VAL A 3 9.05 4.55 -3.68
C VAL A 3 8.18 3.49 -3.03
N MET A 4 7.25 3.91 -2.18
CA MET A 4 6.27 3.01 -1.59
C MET A 4 4.87 3.57 -1.81
N ALA A 5 3.96 2.74 -2.32
CA ALA A 5 2.53 3.01 -2.34
C ALA A 5 1.87 2.28 -1.17
N ILE A 6 1.08 2.98 -0.35
CA ILE A 6 0.32 2.37 0.74
C ILE A 6 -1.16 2.59 0.41
N MET A 7 -1.87 1.49 0.15
CA MET A 7 -3.21 1.51 -0.41
C MET A 7 -4.16 0.62 0.37
N ALA A 8 -5.45 0.95 0.34
CA ALA A 8 -6.48 0.26 1.09
C ALA A 8 -6.67 -1.17 0.55
N HIS A 9 -6.96 -1.33 -0.74
CA HIS A 9 -7.38 -2.62 -1.31
C HIS A 9 -6.43 -3.13 -2.40
N PRO A 10 -6.47 -4.44 -2.70
CA PRO A 10 -5.88 -4.98 -3.92
C PRO A 10 -6.42 -4.20 -5.13
N ASP A 11 -5.55 -3.79 -6.06
CA ASP A 11 -5.79 -2.97 -7.27
C ASP A 11 -5.66 -1.44 -7.14
N ASP A 12 -5.80 -0.87 -5.94
CA ASP A 12 -5.70 0.57 -5.73
C ASP A 12 -4.36 1.16 -6.21
N ALA A 13 -3.25 0.46 -5.91
CA ALA A 13 -1.92 0.92 -6.28
C ALA A 13 -1.75 0.98 -7.81
N GLU A 14 -2.30 0.00 -8.51
CA GLU A 14 -2.34 -0.09 -9.96
C GLU A 14 -3.19 1.04 -10.56
N VAL A 15 -4.39 1.26 -10.03
CA VAL A 15 -5.35 2.27 -10.52
C VAL A 15 -4.80 3.68 -10.33
N TRP A 16 -4.32 4.01 -9.14
CA TRP A 16 -3.91 5.38 -8.79
C TRP A 16 -2.47 5.69 -9.18
N ALA A 17 -1.59 4.70 -9.18
CA ALA A 17 -0.15 4.93 -9.29
C ALA A 17 0.59 3.93 -10.17
N GLY A 18 -0.08 2.99 -10.84
CA GLY A 18 0.58 1.90 -11.58
C GLY A 18 1.56 2.39 -12.63
N GLY A 19 1.19 3.41 -13.41
CA GLY A 19 2.09 4.02 -14.41
C GLY A 19 3.33 4.68 -13.77
N THR A 20 3.16 5.33 -12.62
CA THR A 20 4.24 5.95 -11.87
C THR A 20 5.17 4.88 -11.28
N LEU A 21 4.62 3.85 -10.63
CA LEU A 21 5.36 2.74 -10.04
C LEU A 21 6.17 1.98 -11.13
N ALA A 22 5.53 1.65 -12.26
CA ALA A 22 6.21 1.03 -13.39
C ALA A 22 7.34 1.90 -13.97
N LYS A 23 7.14 3.23 -14.01
CA LYS A 23 8.20 4.16 -14.43
C LYS A 23 9.38 4.11 -13.47
N PHE A 24 9.14 4.11 -12.16
CA PHE A 24 10.20 3.98 -11.16
C PHE A 24 11.00 2.69 -11.34
N THR A 25 10.32 1.55 -11.45
CA THR A 25 10.99 0.25 -11.61
C THR A 25 11.76 0.17 -12.93
N HIS A 26 11.20 0.69 -14.03
CA HIS A 26 11.90 0.76 -15.33
C HIS A 26 13.17 1.62 -15.29
N MET A 27 13.20 2.67 -14.48
CA MET A 27 14.40 3.50 -14.26
C MET A 27 15.42 2.86 -13.30
N GLY A 28 15.22 1.61 -12.88
CA GLY A 28 16.10 0.91 -11.95
C GLY A 28 15.95 1.36 -10.49
N HIS A 29 14.82 2.01 -10.15
CA HIS A 29 14.47 2.32 -8.77
C HIS A 29 13.68 1.17 -8.14
N GLN A 30 13.66 1.11 -6.81
CA GLN A 30 12.86 0.13 -6.08
C GLN A 30 11.47 0.71 -5.83
N ALA A 31 10.44 -0.09 -6.07
CA ALA A 31 9.07 0.25 -5.76
C ALA A 31 8.46 -0.86 -4.91
N HIS A 32 7.71 -0.45 -3.89
CA HIS A 32 7.06 -1.35 -2.95
C HIS A 32 5.58 -0.95 -2.81
N ILE A 33 4.70 -1.94 -2.67
CA ILE A 33 3.27 -1.73 -2.47
C ILE A 33 2.89 -2.32 -1.11
N VAL A 34 2.12 -1.59 -0.31
CA VAL A 34 1.44 -2.13 0.87
C VAL A 34 -0.04 -2.14 0.55
N VAL A 35 -0.66 -3.30 0.65
CA VAL A 35 -2.11 -3.46 0.57
C VAL A 35 -2.64 -3.70 1.97
N MET A 36 -3.48 -2.80 2.48
CA MET A 36 -3.94 -2.86 3.86
C MET A 36 -4.96 -3.97 4.07
N THR A 37 -5.94 -4.12 3.20
CA THR A 37 -7.02 -5.10 3.33
C THR A 37 -6.72 -6.37 2.56
N TYR A 38 -6.82 -7.51 3.23
CA TYR A 38 -6.61 -8.81 2.62
C TYR A 38 -7.18 -9.92 3.49
N GLU A 39 -7.85 -10.88 2.88
CA GLU A 39 -8.26 -12.11 3.55
C GLU A 39 -7.32 -13.27 3.18
N PRO A 40 -6.74 -13.98 4.16
CA PRO A 40 -5.93 -15.16 3.91
C PRO A 40 -6.60 -16.15 2.97
N HIS A 41 -5.86 -16.62 1.96
CA HIS A 41 -6.31 -17.59 0.95
C HIS A 41 -7.33 -17.06 -0.06
N HIS A 42 -7.76 -15.80 0.03
CA HIS A 42 -8.61 -15.19 -0.97
C HIS A 42 -7.87 -14.95 -2.29
N LEU A 43 -8.57 -15.08 -3.43
CA LEU A 43 -7.98 -14.90 -4.76
C LEU A 43 -7.34 -13.51 -4.93
N ARG A 44 -7.96 -12.48 -4.34
CA ARG A 44 -7.52 -11.08 -4.43
C ARG A 44 -6.10 -10.84 -3.93
N GLY A 45 -5.62 -11.58 -2.92
CA GLY A 45 -4.22 -11.46 -2.49
C GLY A 45 -3.24 -12.00 -3.52
N ARG A 46 -3.60 -13.10 -4.21
CA ARG A 46 -2.81 -13.63 -5.33
C ARG A 46 -2.80 -12.67 -6.51
N GLU A 47 -3.92 -12.03 -6.79
CA GLU A 47 -4.01 -10.99 -7.82
C GLU A 47 -3.14 -9.78 -7.48
N ALA A 48 -3.16 -9.28 -6.24
CA ALA A 48 -2.27 -8.20 -5.79
C ALA A 48 -0.79 -8.55 -5.95
N MET A 49 -0.39 -9.78 -5.57
CA MET A 49 0.99 -10.24 -5.76
C MET A 49 1.40 -10.30 -7.23
N GLU A 50 0.52 -10.77 -8.11
CA GLU A 50 0.79 -10.81 -9.55
C GLU A 50 0.79 -9.40 -10.17
N GLY A 51 -0.09 -8.50 -9.74
CA GLY A 51 -0.13 -7.10 -10.14
C GLY A 51 1.18 -6.37 -9.80
N ALA A 52 1.61 -6.46 -8.54
CA ALA A 52 2.89 -5.92 -8.09
C ALA A 52 4.07 -6.50 -8.92
N ARG A 53 4.10 -7.82 -9.13
CA ARG A 53 5.13 -8.48 -9.94
C ARG A 53 5.18 -7.93 -11.37
N ARG A 54 4.04 -7.67 -12.00
CA ARG A 54 3.97 -7.09 -13.36
C ARG A 54 4.48 -5.66 -13.41
N LEU A 55 4.31 -4.90 -12.34
CA LEU A 55 4.88 -3.56 -12.20
C LEU A 55 6.36 -3.56 -11.80
N GLY A 56 6.96 -4.73 -11.51
CA GLY A 56 8.32 -4.84 -10.98
C GLY A 56 8.44 -4.40 -9.53
N CYS A 57 7.34 -4.36 -8.79
CA CYS A 57 7.27 -3.97 -7.38
C CYS A 57 7.33 -5.20 -6.46
N SER A 58 7.84 -5.02 -5.24
CA SER A 58 7.54 -5.93 -4.13
C SER A 58 6.22 -5.52 -3.45
N VAL A 59 5.61 -6.42 -2.69
CA VAL A 59 4.34 -6.15 -2.01
C VAL A 59 4.26 -6.80 -0.64
N ASP A 60 3.69 -6.09 0.33
CA ASP A 60 3.25 -6.61 1.62
C ASP A 60 1.73 -6.53 1.74
N LEU A 61 1.11 -7.61 2.24
CA LEU A 61 -0.32 -7.69 2.51
C LEU A 61 -0.56 -7.60 4.01
N LEU A 62 -1.15 -6.50 4.49
CA LEU A 62 -1.36 -6.26 5.91
C LEU A 62 -2.50 -7.12 6.46
N GLY A 63 -3.51 -7.45 5.67
CA GLY A 63 -4.57 -8.36 6.12
C GLY A 63 -5.49 -7.77 7.19
N LEU A 64 -5.74 -6.45 7.12
CA LEU A 64 -6.90 -5.85 7.76
C LEU A 64 -8.17 -6.37 7.07
N PRO A 65 -9.31 -6.42 7.79
CA PRO A 65 -10.58 -6.77 7.16
C PRO A 65 -10.96 -5.75 6.09
N ASP A 66 -11.52 -6.25 4.97
CA ASP A 66 -12.13 -5.41 3.95
C ASP A 66 -13.29 -4.60 4.56
N THR A 67 -13.48 -3.35 4.12
CA THR A 67 -14.41 -2.36 4.73
C THR A 67 -14.11 -2.04 6.21
N GLY A 68 -12.92 -2.42 6.68
CA GLY A 68 -12.54 -2.39 8.08
C GLY A 68 -11.18 -1.75 8.33
N VAL A 69 -10.71 -0.89 7.42
CA VAL A 69 -9.51 -0.08 7.68
C VAL A 69 -9.84 0.88 8.82
N ARG A 70 -9.11 0.73 9.94
CA ARG A 70 -9.29 1.55 11.14
C ARG A 70 -7.94 2.05 11.62
N ASP A 71 -7.94 3.27 12.13
CA ASP A 71 -6.80 3.82 12.84
C ASP A 71 -6.71 3.18 14.24
N THR A 72 -5.94 2.10 14.32
CA THR A 72 -5.63 1.39 15.58
C THR A 72 -4.13 1.33 15.80
N ASP A 73 -3.72 1.22 17.06
CA ASP A 73 -2.30 1.09 17.42
C ASP A 73 -1.67 -0.13 16.76
N GLU A 74 -2.40 -1.24 16.69
CA GLU A 74 -1.94 -2.46 16.03
C GLU A 74 -1.66 -2.22 14.55
N ALA A 75 -2.61 -1.63 13.82
CA ALA A 75 -2.44 -1.35 12.39
C ALA A 75 -1.30 -0.34 12.14
N ALA A 76 -1.20 0.69 13.00
CA ALA A 76 -0.16 1.71 12.89
C ALA A 76 1.23 1.11 13.14
N ASN A 77 1.40 0.30 14.18
CA ASN A 77 2.67 -0.34 14.50
C ASN A 77 3.15 -1.28 13.39
N ARG A 78 2.25 -2.06 12.78
CA ARG A 78 2.61 -2.91 11.65
C ARG A 78 3.07 -2.09 10.44
N LEU A 79 2.46 -0.93 10.20
CA LEU A 79 2.88 -0.05 9.13
C LEU A 79 4.23 0.63 9.44
N VAL A 80 4.47 1.02 10.70
CA VAL A 80 5.77 1.53 11.18
C VAL A 80 6.88 0.51 10.95
N GLU A 81 6.63 -0.78 11.23
CA GLU A 81 7.61 -1.85 10.96
C GLU A 81 7.98 -1.94 9.47
N ILE A 82 6.98 -1.96 8.58
CA ILE A 82 7.19 -1.98 7.13
C ILE A 82 7.95 -0.72 6.67
N LEU A 83 7.55 0.45 7.15
CA LEU A 83 8.22 1.73 6.85
C LEU A 83 9.68 1.72 7.31
N GLY A 84 9.98 1.14 8.48
CA GLY A 84 11.33 1.00 9.02
C GLY A 84 12.21 0.02 8.24
N ILE A 85 11.62 -1.03 7.65
CA ILE A 85 12.33 -1.99 6.78
C ILE A 85 12.59 -1.39 5.40
N GLN A 86 11.57 -0.80 4.79
CA GLN A 86 11.65 -0.32 3.42
C GLN A 86 12.37 1.02 3.32
N VAL A 87 12.20 1.93 4.29
CA VAL A 87 12.76 3.28 4.34
C VAL A 87 12.55 4.02 3.01
N PRO A 88 11.30 4.22 2.57
CA PRO A 88 11.00 4.88 1.31
C PRO A 88 11.38 6.36 1.34
N GLN A 89 11.89 6.90 0.22
CA GLN A 89 12.08 8.36 0.05
C GLN A 89 10.82 9.05 -0.47
N ILE A 90 9.92 8.30 -1.11
CA ILE A 90 8.66 8.80 -1.65
C ILE A 90 7.56 7.88 -1.19
N LEU A 91 6.50 8.47 -0.61
CA LEU A 91 5.26 7.78 -0.29
C LEU A 91 4.16 8.25 -1.23
N ILE A 92 3.39 7.28 -1.73
CA ILE A 92 2.17 7.49 -2.50
C ILE A 92 1.03 6.94 -1.65
N LEU A 93 0.08 7.81 -1.29
CA LEU A 93 -1.07 7.50 -0.46
C LEU A 93 -2.36 7.82 -1.24
N HIS A 94 -3.48 7.34 -0.72
CA HIS A 94 -4.80 7.79 -1.13
C HIS A 94 -4.98 9.30 -0.97
N ASN A 95 -5.87 9.87 -1.79
CA ASN A 95 -6.28 11.27 -1.62
C ASN A 95 -7.02 11.40 -0.28
N PRO A 96 -6.68 12.36 0.60
CA PRO A 96 -7.41 12.59 1.85
C PRO A 96 -8.91 12.89 1.65
N ASP A 97 -9.30 13.41 0.49
CA ASP A 97 -10.70 13.76 0.17
C ASP A 97 -11.42 12.68 -0.68
N ASP A 98 -10.95 11.43 -0.66
CA ASP A 98 -11.61 10.32 -1.36
C ASP A 98 -12.98 9.99 -0.73
N THR A 99 -13.95 9.64 -1.57
CA THR A 99 -15.31 9.27 -1.14
C THR A 99 -15.39 7.88 -0.51
N HIS A 100 -14.41 7.01 -0.75
CA HIS A 100 -14.40 5.67 -0.17
C HIS A 100 -13.85 5.72 1.26
N PRO A 101 -14.60 5.27 2.28
CA PRO A 101 -14.21 5.43 3.68
C PRO A 101 -12.90 4.73 4.04
N ASP A 102 -12.61 3.55 3.47
CA ASP A 102 -11.32 2.88 3.69
C ASP A 102 -10.14 3.64 3.05
N HIS A 103 -10.35 4.42 1.99
CA HIS A 103 -9.26 5.20 1.36
C HIS A 103 -8.84 6.35 2.27
N GLU A 104 -9.83 7.08 2.81
CA GLU A 104 -9.62 8.11 3.83
C GLU A 104 -8.94 7.50 5.07
N ALA A 105 -9.46 6.37 5.57
CA ALA A 105 -8.90 5.70 6.75
C ALA A 105 -7.47 5.21 6.51
N ALA A 106 -7.16 4.69 5.32
CA ALA A 106 -5.81 4.28 4.93
C ALA A 106 -4.85 5.46 4.88
N PHE A 107 -5.29 6.62 4.35
CA PHE A 107 -4.50 7.85 4.38
C PHE A 107 -4.20 8.29 5.82
N LEU A 108 -5.22 8.31 6.69
CA LEU A 108 -5.06 8.72 8.10
C LEU A 108 -4.11 7.79 8.86
N LEU A 109 -4.28 6.47 8.70
CA LEU A 109 -3.43 5.46 9.29
C LEU A 109 -1.98 5.59 8.81
N ALA A 110 -1.77 5.77 7.50
CA ALA A 110 -0.45 5.98 6.93
C ALA A 110 0.20 7.27 7.46
N ARG A 111 -0.55 8.37 7.53
CA ARG A 111 -0.06 9.64 8.09
C ARG A 111 0.36 9.50 9.55
N ARG A 112 -0.41 8.75 10.35
CA ARG A 112 -0.08 8.48 11.75
C ARG A 112 1.22 7.69 11.89
N ALA A 113 1.44 6.69 11.03
CA ALA A 113 2.65 5.85 11.07
C ALA A 113 3.96 6.60 10.70
N LEU A 114 3.88 7.86 10.26
CA LEU A 114 5.06 8.68 9.92
C LEU A 114 5.55 9.56 11.06
N ILE A 115 4.79 9.69 12.15
CA ILE A 115 5.08 10.59 13.29
C ILE A 115 5.40 9.74 14.52
#